data_AF-A0A2Z6RYP9-F1
#
_entry.id   AF-A0A2Z6RYP9-F1
#
_cell.length_a   1.000
_cell.length_b   1.000
_cell.length_c   1.000
_cell.angle_alpha   90.00
_cell.angle_beta   90.00
_cell.angle_gamma   90.00
#
_symmetry.space_group_name_H-M   'P 1'
#
loop_
_entity.id
_entity.type
_entity.pdbx_description
1 polymer ?
#
loop_
_entity_poly.entity_id
_entity_poly.type
_entity_poly.pdbx_seq_one_letter_code
_entity_poly.pdbx_strand_id
1 'polypeptide(L)'
;MPSSHSAIIIYFATFISLQLFNITTTSSPSIKLLSFLLVFIIALLVLWSRIELGHHTTAQVLMGMLLGTIIAVFWNNLWVNYWMSFLHELKLDGKLRYDELEIMWKLTDKFIKVRGLVEE
;
A
#
# COMPACT_ATOMS: atom_id res chain seq x y z
N MET A 1 -18.70 -1.37 -13.88
CA MET A 1 -17.67 -1.80 -12.91
C MET A 1 -16.77 -0.59 -12.61
N PRO A 2 -16.25 -0.43 -11.37
CA PRO A 2 -15.26 0.59 -11.07
C PRO A 2 -13.99 0.36 -11.89
N SER A 3 -13.26 1.44 -12.22
CA SER A 3 -12.05 1.37 -13.05
C SER A 3 -10.91 0.72 -12.27
N SER A 4 -10.48 -0.48 -12.67
CA SER A 4 -9.32 -1.17 -12.07
C SER A 4 -8.03 -0.36 -12.25
N HIS A 5 -7.87 0.31 -13.39
CA HIS A 5 -6.73 1.21 -13.64
C HIS A 5 -6.70 2.35 -12.62
N SER A 6 -7.86 2.95 -12.33
CA SER A 6 -7.97 4.02 -11.35
C SER A 6 -7.67 3.51 -9.94
N ALA A 7 -8.15 2.30 -9.59
CA ALA A 7 -7.88 1.69 -8.29
C ALA A 7 -6.39 1.38 -8.07
N ILE A 8 -5.72 0.76 -9.05
CA ILE A 8 -4.30 0.39 -8.95
C ILE A 8 -3.41 1.64 -8.86
N ILE A 9 -3.65 2.63 -9.71
CA ILE A 9 -2.82 3.84 -9.74
C ILE A 9 -2.97 4.65 -8.45
N ILE A 10 -4.20 4.79 -7.94
CA ILE A 10 -4.44 5.48 -6.67
C ILE A 10 -3.92 4.67 -5.48
N TYR A 11 -3.99 3.35 -5.53
CA TYR A 11 -3.35 2.49 -4.53
C TYR A 11 -1.85 2.81 -4.42
N PHE A 12 -1.10 2.76 -5.53
CA PHE A 12 0.33 3.05 -5.51
C PHE A 12 0.63 4.49 -5.12
N ALA A 13 -0.10 5.47 -5.66
CA ALA A 13 0.10 6.87 -5.32
C ALA A 13 -0.10 7.15 -3.83
N THR A 14 -1.16 6.59 -3.24
CA THR A 14 -1.46 6.69 -1.81
C THR A 14 -0.39 5.98 -0.98
N PHE A 15 -0.03 4.74 -1.33
CA PHE A 15 0.94 3.95 -0.58
C PHE A 15 2.34 4.58 -0.58
N ILE A 16 2.84 5.01 -1.75
CA ILE A 16 4.13 5.70 -1.86
C ILE A 16 4.14 6.96 -1.01
N SER A 17 3.04 7.73 -1.03
CA SER A 17 2.91 8.94 -0.24
C SER A 17 2.94 8.67 1.26
N LEU A 18 2.21 7.65 1.73
CA LEU A 18 2.26 7.22 3.14
C LEU A 18 3.69 6.85 3.54
N GLN A 19 4.40 6.07 2.72
CA GLN A 19 5.78 5.66 3.01
C GLN A 19 6.76 6.85 3.01
N LEU A 20 6.59 7.79 2.08
CA LEU A 20 7.43 9.00 1.98
C LEU A 20 7.40 9.84 3.27
N PHE A 21 6.24 9.90 3.93
CA PHE A 21 6.07 10.62 5.20
C PHE A 21 6.34 9.76 6.44
N ASN A 22 6.14 8.43 6.37
CA ASN A 22 6.41 7.52 7.49
C ASN A 22 7.90 7.24 7.68
N ILE A 23 8.70 7.22 6.62
CA ILE A 23 10.13 6.97 6.74
C ILE A 23 10.81 8.27 7.22
N THR A 24 11.60 8.14 8.29
CA THR A 24 12.55 9.17 8.77
C THR A 24 13.72 9.28 7.79
N THR A 25 13.45 9.61 6.54
CA THR A 25 14.47 9.98 5.57
C THR A 25 15.02 11.35 5.92
N THR A 26 16.32 11.55 5.67
CA THR A 26 17.03 12.83 5.82
C THR A 26 16.63 13.87 4.75
N SER A 27 15.71 13.51 3.85
CA SER A 27 15.21 14.38 2.80
C SER A 27 14.47 15.57 3.37
N SER A 28 14.72 16.76 2.81
CA SER A 28 14.05 17.98 3.24
C SER A 28 12.53 17.90 3.01
N PRO A 29 11.72 18.59 3.84
CA PRO A 29 10.26 18.61 3.69
C PRO A 29 9.80 19.03 2.28
N SER A 30 10.55 19.93 1.63
CA SER A 30 10.26 20.39 0.27
C SER A 30 10.41 19.28 -0.77
N ILE A 31 11.40 18.39 -0.62
CA ILE A 31 11.57 17.24 -1.52
C ILE A 31 10.42 16.26 -1.33
N LYS A 32 10.02 15.99 -0.08
CA LYS A 32 8.86 15.13 0.21
C LYS A 32 7.58 15.68 -0.42
N LEU A 33 7.33 16.98 -0.26
CA LEU A 33 6.17 17.64 -0.87
C LEU A 33 6.22 17.58 -2.40
N LEU A 34 7.38 17.85 -3.01
CA LEU A 34 7.54 17.80 -4.46
C LEU A 34 7.29 16.39 -5.01
N SER A 35 7.86 15.36 -4.38
CA SER A 35 7.63 13.96 -4.76
C SER A 35 6.16 13.57 -4.62
N PHE A 36 5.50 13.97 -3.53
CA PHE A 36 4.06 13.76 -3.34
C PHE A 36 3.24 14.37 -4.48
N LEU A 37 3.49 15.64 -4.80
CA LEU A 37 2.78 16.35 -5.86
C LEU A 37 3.01 15.71 -7.22
N LEU A 38 4.26 15.34 -7.54
CA LEU A 38 4.60 14.70 -8.81
C LEU A 38 3.86 13.37 -8.99
N VAL A 39 3.83 12.53 -7.95
CA VAL A 39 3.14 11.24 -7.97
C VAL A 39 1.64 11.43 -8.20
N PHE A 40 1.01 12.38 -7.52
CA PHE A 40 -0.42 12.64 -7.68
C PHE A 40 -0.77 13.29 -9.02
N ILE A 41 0.07 14.16 -9.56
CA ILE A 41 -0.13 14.72 -10.90
C ILE A 41 -0.12 13.61 -11.95
N ILE A 42 0.87 12.71 -11.90
CA ILE A 42 0.97 11.58 -12.82
C ILE A 42 -0.26 10.67 -12.66
N ALA A 43 -0.67 10.38 -11.43
CA ALA A 43 -1.87 9.58 -11.17
C ALA A 43 -3.11 10.23 -11.79
N LEU A 44 -3.36 11.51 -11.54
CA LEU A 44 -4.51 12.24 -12.07
C LEU A 44 -4.52 12.28 -13.61
N LEU A 45 -3.36 12.39 -14.27
CA LEU A 45 -3.27 12.29 -15.73
C LEU A 45 -3.70 10.91 -16.25
N VAL A 46 -3.30 9.83 -15.57
CA VAL A 46 -3.75 8.48 -15.94
C VAL A 46 -5.26 8.32 -15.74
N LEU A 47 -5.82 8.91 -14.67
CA LEU A 47 -7.25 8.88 -14.41
C LEU A 47 -8.03 9.69 -15.45
N TRP A 48 -7.54 10.88 -15.79
CA TRP A 48 -8.08 11.72 -16.86
C TRP A 48 -8.12 10.97 -18.19
N SER A 49 -7.03 10.29 -18.54
CA SER A 49 -6.96 9.46 -19.75
C SER A 49 -8.07 8.40 -19.82
N ARG A 50 -8.55 7.87 -18.68
CA ARG A 50 -9.66 6.90 -18.67
C ARG A 50 -11.01 7.51 -19.02
N ILE A 51 -11.19 8.79 -18.70
CA ILE A 51 -12.41 9.54 -19.03
C ILE A 51 -12.33 10.02 -20.48
N GLU A 52 -11.21 10.62 -20.86
CA GLU A 52 -11.02 11.22 -22.20
C GLU A 52 -11.08 10.18 -23.33
N LEU A 53 -10.53 8.98 -23.12
CA LEU A 53 -10.60 7.89 -24.10
C LEU A 53 -11.97 7.19 -24.10
N GLY A 54 -12.93 7.64 -23.29
CA GLY A 54 -14.28 7.08 -23.22
C GLY A 54 -14.37 5.69 -22.59
N HIS A 55 -13.30 5.21 -21.93
CA HIS A 55 -13.29 3.88 -21.30
C HIS A 55 -14.16 3.82 -20.04
N HIS A 56 -14.19 4.91 -19.26
CA HIS A 56 -14.90 4.96 -17.99
C HIS A 56 -15.59 6.31 -17.77
N THR A 57 -16.71 6.27 -17.06
CA THR A 57 -17.36 7.48 -16.55
C THR A 57 -16.61 8.03 -15.34
N THR A 58 -16.77 9.33 -15.04
CA THR A 58 -16.20 9.96 -13.85
C THR A 58 -16.58 9.22 -12.56
N ALA A 59 -17.83 8.74 -12.45
CA ALA A 59 -18.28 7.97 -11.29
C ALA A 59 -17.52 6.63 -11.13
N GLN A 60 -17.24 5.92 -12.23
CA GLN A 60 -16.47 4.68 -12.19
C GLN A 60 -15.00 4.91 -11.82
N VAL A 61 -14.42 6.04 -12.27
CA VAL A 61 -13.08 6.47 -11.88
C VAL A 61 -13.03 6.80 -10.38
N LEU A 62 -13.97 7.61 -9.88
CA LEU A 62 -14.06 7.99 -8.46
C LEU A 62 -14.22 6.77 -7.55
N MET A 63 -15.06 5.79 -7.92
CA MET A 63 -15.19 4.56 -7.14
C MET A 63 -13.90 3.73 -7.15
N GLY A 64 -13.17 3.72 -8.28
CA GLY A 64 -11.83 3.14 -8.34
C GLY A 64 -10.85 3.86 -7.41
N MET A 65 -10.85 5.20 -7.39
CA MET A 65 -10.02 6.01 -6.49
C MET A 65 -10.28 5.63 -5.03
N LEU A 66 -11.55 5.63 -4.62
CA LEU A 66 -11.95 5.31 -3.25
C LEU A 66 -11.48 3.92 -2.84
N LEU A 67 -11.70 2.92 -3.69
CA LEU A 67 -11.24 1.54 -3.45
C LEU A 67 -9.72 1.47 -3.32
N GLY A 68 -8.98 2.11 -4.22
CA GLY A 68 -7.52 2.15 -4.19
C GLY A 68 -6.97 2.78 -2.91
N THR A 69 -7.55 3.89 -2.47
CA THR A 69 -7.17 4.56 -1.21
C THR A 69 -7.45 3.68 0.01
N ILE A 70 -8.63 3.06 0.10
CA ILE A 70 -8.98 2.17 1.21
C ILE A 70 -7.98 1.01 1.31
N ILE A 71 -7.69 0.35 0.18
CA ILE A 71 -6.75 -0.77 0.15
C ILE A 71 -5.34 -0.32 0.52
N ALA A 72 -4.88 0.84 0.04
CA ALA A 72 -3.54 1.36 0.35
C ALA A 72 -3.37 1.67 1.84
N VAL A 73 -4.36 2.32 2.45
CA VAL A 73 -4.34 2.63 3.89
C VAL A 73 -4.40 1.35 4.71
N PHE A 74 -5.29 0.42 4.36
CA PHE A 74 -5.40 -0.88 5.02
C PHE A 74 -4.09 -1.65 4.96
N TRP A 75 -3.50 -1.77 3.77
CA TRP A 75 -2.24 -2.48 3.57
C TRP A 75 -1.07 -1.81 4.32
N ASN A 76 -0.99 -0.48 4.27
CA ASN A 76 0.01 0.27 5.02
C ASN A 76 -0.11 0.03 6.54
N ASN A 77 -1.33 0.05 7.08
CA ASN A 77 -1.57 -0.20 8.49
C ASN A 77 -1.21 -1.64 8.89
N LEU A 78 -1.64 -2.63 8.08
CA LEU A 78 -1.28 -4.03 8.26
C LEU A 78 0.24 -4.21 8.32
N TRP A 79 0.97 -3.60 7.40
CA TRP A 79 2.42 -3.73 7.34
C TRP A 79 3.12 -3.00 8.48
N VAL A 80 2.80 -1.73 8.71
CA VAL A 80 3.54 -0.88 9.67
C VAL A 80 3.20 -1.22 11.12
N ASN A 81 1.93 -1.44 11.45
CA ASN A 81 1.51 -1.59 12.85
C ASN A 81 1.44 -3.05 13.31
N TYR A 82 1.22 -4.00 12.39
CA TYR A 82 1.11 -5.41 12.76
C TYR A 82 2.36 -6.18 12.33
N TRP A 83 2.68 -6.15 11.04
CA TRP A 83 3.74 -7.00 10.51
C TRP A 83 5.12 -6.59 11.02
N MET A 84 5.48 -5.31 10.88
CA MET A 84 6.78 -4.80 11.34
C MET A 84 6.94 -4.91 12.86
N SER A 85 5.90 -4.59 13.63
CA SER A 85 5.91 -4.76 15.09
C SER A 85 6.12 -6.22 15.50
N PHE A 86 5.42 -7.15 14.83
CA PHE A 86 5.59 -8.59 15.05
C PHE A 86 7.01 -9.08 14.70
N LEU A 87 7.57 -8.62 13.57
CA LEU A 87 8.96 -8.97 13.19
C LEU A 87 9.98 -8.44 14.19
N HIS A 88 9.76 -7.22 14.70
CA HIS A 88 10.63 -6.61 15.70
C HIS A 88 10.55 -7.34 17.06
N GLU A 89 9.35 -7.79 17.49
CA GLU A 89 9.19 -8.66 18.66
C GLU A 89 10.00 -9.96 18.53
N LEU A 90 10.10 -10.48 17.31
CA LEU A 90 10.89 -11.68 16.99
C LEU A 90 12.38 -11.38 16.73
N LYS A 91 12.81 -10.12 16.76
CA LYS A 91 14.18 -9.67 16.42
C LYS A 91 14.64 -10.08 15.01
N LEU A 92 13.70 -10.12 14.07
CA LEU A 92 13.91 -10.49 12.67
C LEU A 92 13.99 -9.26 11.74
N ASP A 93 13.90 -8.05 12.28
CA ASP A 93 14.04 -6.82 11.51
C ASP A 93 15.46 -6.69 10.92
N GLY A 94 15.56 -6.64 9.59
CA GLY A 94 16.82 -6.42 8.87
C GLY A 94 17.67 -7.66 8.57
N LYS A 95 17.21 -8.88 8.88
CA LYS A 95 17.98 -10.14 8.64
C LYS A 95 17.43 -11.08 7.55
N LEU A 96 16.29 -10.73 6.96
CA LEU A 96 15.54 -11.54 5.99
C LEU A 96 16.32 -11.87 4.71
N ARG A 97 17.03 -13.01 4.75
CA ARG A 97 17.59 -13.73 3.60
C ARG A 97 16.57 -14.74 3.08
N TYR A 98 16.76 -15.29 1.86
CA TYR A 98 15.81 -16.22 1.21
C TYR A 98 15.39 -17.42 2.09
N ASP A 99 16.29 -17.89 2.93
CA ASP A 99 16.12 -18.95 3.92
C ASP A 99 15.10 -18.58 5.02
N GLU A 100 14.90 -17.29 5.26
CA GLU A 100 13.95 -16.76 6.24
C GLU A 100 12.51 -16.62 5.68
N LEU A 101 12.28 -16.78 4.37
CA LEU A 101 10.93 -16.88 3.80
C LEU A 101 10.19 -18.14 4.27
N GLU A 102 10.93 -19.23 4.50
CA GLU A 102 10.37 -20.46 5.09
C GLU A 102 10.01 -20.25 6.57
N ILE A 103 10.79 -19.42 7.29
CA ILE A 103 10.50 -19.02 8.66
C ILE A 103 9.27 -18.10 8.69
N MET A 104 9.16 -17.14 7.77
CA MET A 104 7.97 -16.30 7.61
C MET A 104 6.72 -17.14 7.35
N TRP A 105 6.80 -18.16 6.48
CA TRP A 105 5.69 -19.08 6.24
C TRP A 105 5.25 -19.78 7.54
N LYS A 106 6.19 -20.36 8.29
CA LYS A 106 5.92 -21.02 9.58
C LYS A 106 5.39 -20.05 10.65
N LEU A 107 5.85 -18.81 10.67
CA LEU A 107 5.37 -17.76 11.57
C LEU A 107 3.96 -17.29 11.21
N THR A 108 3.65 -17.23 9.91
CA THR A 108 2.31 -16.88 9.41
C THR A 108 1.30 -17.94 9.84
N ASP A 109 1.63 -19.22 9.66
CA ASP A 109 0.81 -20.34 10.17
C ASP A 109 0.60 -20.26 11.69
N LYS A 110 1.65 -19.91 12.43
CA LYS A 110 1.56 -19.73 13.89
C LYS A 110 0.68 -18.55 14.27
N PHE A 111 0.79 -17.41 13.57
CA PHE A 111 -0.03 -16.23 13.79
C PHE A 111 -1.53 -16.53 13.54
N ILE A 112 -1.84 -17.22 12.45
CA ILE A 112 -3.21 -17.64 12.09
C ILE A 112 -3.79 -18.55 13.19
N LYS A 113 -3.01 -19.52 13.67
CA LYS A 113 -3.43 -20.43 14.76
C LYS A 113 -3.63 -19.73 16.10
N VAL A 114 -2.72 -18.83 16.50
CA VAL A 114 -2.80 -18.12 17.80
C VAL A 114 -3.99 -17.16 17.85
N ARG A 115 -4.36 -16.55 16.71
CA ARG A 115 -5.51 -15.64 16.61
C ARG A 115 -6.84 -16.34 16.37
N GLY A 116 -6.86 -17.67 16.25
CA GLY A 116 -8.10 -18.45 16.05
C GLY A 116 -8.84 -18.11 14.75
N LEU A 117 -8.14 -17.64 13.72
CA LEU A 117 -8.77 -17.17 12.47
C LEU A 117 -9.16 -18.29 11.50
N VAL A 118 -9.00 -19.55 11.92
CA VAL A 118 -9.50 -20.74 11.22
C VAL A 118 -10.11 -21.64 12.29
N GLU A 119 -11.44 -21.64 12.38
CA GLU A 119 -12.17 -22.80 12.94
C GLU A 119 -12.11 -23.91 11.88
N GLU A 120 -11.71 -25.12 12.31
CA GLU A 120 -11.65 -26.33 11.47
C GLU A 120 -13.03 -26.71 10.88
#